data_AF-C9N1A5-F1
#
_entry.id   AF-C9N1A5-F1
#
_cell.length_a   1.000
_cell.length_b   1.000
_cell.length_c   1.000
_cell.angle_alpha   90.00
_cell.angle_beta   90.00
_cell.angle_gamma   90.00
#
_symmetry.space_group_name_H-M   'P 1'
#
loop_
_entity.id
_entity.type
_entity.pdbx_description
1 polymer ?
#
loop_
_entity_poly.entity_id
_entity_poly.type
_entity_poly.pdbx_seq_one_letter_code
_entity_poly.pdbx_strand_id
1 'polypeptide(L)'
;MLKVDKKDEPEFFSEFKRKKNPKHWDVLNKPENLHIKPELKSYMLKNEQKIGDKSYCPYCEMILSSENNDLKEDKECHIEHIKPKSKFSNLTFDYRNFFNILFR
;
A
#
# COMPACT_ATOMS: atom_id res chain seq x y z
N MET A 1 11.41 5.07 -12.43
CA MET A 1 10.77 4.93 -11.10
C MET A 1 10.10 6.26 -10.81
N LEU A 2 8.78 6.28 -10.78
CA LEU A 2 8.03 7.49 -10.45
C LEU A 2 8.37 7.92 -9.03
N LYS A 3 8.60 9.23 -8.87
CA LYS A 3 8.74 9.82 -7.54
C LYS A 3 7.37 9.79 -6.86
N VAL A 4 7.31 9.16 -5.69
CA VAL A 4 6.10 9.13 -4.85
C VAL A 4 6.31 10.07 -3.68
N ASP A 5 5.44 11.08 -3.58
CA ASP A 5 5.44 11.98 -2.43
C ASP A 5 4.60 11.36 -1.31
N LYS A 6 5.30 10.80 -0.32
CA LYS A 6 4.69 10.14 0.84
C LYS A 6 3.85 11.11 1.67
N LYS A 7 2.66 10.65 2.07
CA LYS A 7 1.78 11.34 3.01
C LYS A 7 1.97 10.79 4.42
N ASP A 8 1.32 11.43 5.37
CA ASP A 8 1.28 10.92 6.73
C ASP A 8 0.53 9.59 6.80
N GLU A 9 0.88 8.80 7.79
CA GLU A 9 0.25 7.50 8.01
C GLU A 9 -1.25 7.69 8.29
N PRO A 10 -2.13 6.90 7.64
CA PRO A 10 -3.55 7.01 7.89
C PRO A 10 -3.94 6.51 9.29
N GLU A 11 -4.89 7.20 9.91
CA GLU A 11 -5.29 6.98 11.32
C GLU A 11 -5.71 5.53 11.61
N PHE A 12 -6.47 4.89 10.71
CA PHE A 12 -6.90 3.49 10.89
C PHE A 12 -5.71 2.54 11.06
N PHE A 13 -4.60 2.80 10.36
CA PHE A 13 -3.41 1.96 10.43
C PHE A 13 -2.62 2.24 11.72
N SER A 14 -2.53 3.50 12.13
CA SER A 14 -1.98 3.89 13.44
C SER A 14 -2.76 3.24 14.58
N GLU A 15 -4.09 3.25 14.53
CA GLU A 15 -4.95 2.58 15.50
C GLU A 15 -4.73 1.07 15.55
N PHE A 16 -4.65 0.43 14.38
CA PHE A 16 -4.37 -0.99 14.26
C PHE A 16 -3.04 -1.34 14.93
N LYS A 17 -1.96 -0.59 14.64
CA LYS A 17 -0.65 -0.82 15.26
C LYS A 17 -0.70 -0.64 16.77
N ARG A 18 -1.39 0.40 17.27
CA ARG A 18 -1.55 0.65 18.72
C ARG A 18 -2.31 -0.49 19.42
N LYS A 19 -3.42 -0.95 18.83
CA LYS A 19 -4.29 -1.98 19.42
C LYS A 19 -3.68 -3.39 19.36
N LYS A 20 -3.02 -3.73 18.26
CA LYS A 20 -2.53 -5.10 17.99
C LYS A 20 -1.04 -5.29 18.25
N ASN A 21 -0.26 -4.21 18.29
CA ASN A 21 1.21 -4.22 18.40
C ASN A 21 1.87 -5.33 17.55
N PRO A 22 1.63 -5.35 16.22
CA PRO A 22 1.96 -6.49 15.39
C PRO A 22 3.48 -6.60 15.17
N LYS A 23 4.00 -7.83 15.26
CA LYS A 23 5.42 -8.14 15.01
C LYS A 23 5.68 -8.74 13.63
N HIS A 24 4.70 -9.48 13.10
CA HIS A 24 4.82 -10.23 11.86
C HIS A 24 3.70 -9.85 10.90
N TRP A 25 4.03 -9.82 9.60
CA TRP A 25 3.11 -9.34 8.55
C TRP A 25 1.88 -10.24 8.34
N ASP A 26 2.00 -11.52 8.67
CA ASP A 26 0.94 -12.53 8.63
C ASP A 26 -0.23 -12.23 9.59
N VAL A 27 -0.04 -11.34 10.58
CA VAL A 27 -1.14 -10.83 11.41
C VAL A 27 -2.26 -10.22 10.55
N LEU A 28 -1.92 -9.66 9.38
CA LEU A 28 -2.88 -9.11 8.42
C LEU A 28 -3.64 -10.18 7.63
N ASN A 29 -3.28 -11.46 7.74
CA ASN A 29 -4.01 -12.57 7.13
C ASN A 29 -5.12 -13.11 8.06
N LYS A 30 -5.18 -12.65 9.31
CA LYS A 30 -6.23 -13.03 10.24
C LYS A 30 -7.57 -12.38 9.85
N PRO A 31 -8.71 -13.09 9.98
CA PRO A 31 -10.03 -12.59 9.56
C PRO A 31 -10.36 -11.18 10.05
N GLU A 32 -10.03 -10.88 11.31
CA GLU A 32 -10.31 -9.58 11.93
C GLU A 32 -9.48 -8.40 11.36
N ASN A 33 -8.38 -8.68 10.64
CA ASN A 33 -7.48 -7.67 10.09
C ASN A 33 -7.44 -7.67 8.54
N LEU A 34 -8.26 -8.48 7.87
CA LEU A 34 -8.26 -8.62 6.41
C LEU A 34 -8.56 -7.29 5.68
N HIS A 35 -9.30 -6.38 6.32
CA HIS A 35 -9.64 -5.06 5.79
C HIS A 35 -8.44 -4.10 5.71
N ILE A 36 -7.41 -4.29 6.53
CA ILE A 36 -6.28 -3.36 6.66
C ILE A 36 -5.48 -3.24 5.34
N LYS A 37 -5.23 -4.36 4.65
CA LYS A 37 -4.48 -4.34 3.38
C LYS A 37 -5.27 -3.58 2.29
N PRO A 38 -6.54 -3.90 1.97
CA PRO A 38 -7.34 -3.14 1.02
C PRO A 38 -7.43 -1.64 1.32
N GLU A 39 -7.60 -1.26 2.59
CA GLU A 39 -7.67 0.15 2.99
C GLU A 39 -6.34 0.88 2.78
N LEU A 40 -5.21 0.25 3.16
CA LEU A 40 -3.87 0.79 2.90
C LEU A 40 -3.61 0.98 1.40
N LYS A 41 -3.96 -0.04 0.59
CA LYS A 41 -3.81 0.03 -0.88
C LYS A 41 -4.58 1.24 -1.41
N SER A 42 -5.86 1.35 -1.04
CA SER A 42 -6.75 2.43 -1.48
C SER A 42 -6.24 3.80 -1.08
N TYR A 43 -5.75 3.95 0.16
CA TYR A 43 -5.20 5.20 0.66
C TYR A 43 -3.95 5.62 -0.13
N MET A 44 -2.99 4.71 -0.32
CA MET A 44 -1.75 5.00 -1.06
C MET A 44 -2.01 5.33 -2.53
N LEU A 45 -2.91 4.60 -3.20
CA LEU A 45 -3.30 4.88 -4.58
C LEU A 45 -3.89 6.29 -4.72
N LYS A 46 -4.85 6.64 -3.86
CA LYS A 46 -5.58 7.92 -3.95
C LYS A 46 -4.73 9.13 -3.56
N ASN A 47 -3.85 8.99 -2.57
CA ASN A 47 -3.17 10.13 -1.93
C ASN A 47 -1.70 10.28 -2.28
N GLU A 48 -1.02 9.21 -2.73
CA GLU A 48 0.44 9.22 -2.95
C GLU A 48 0.82 8.88 -4.40
N GLN A 49 0.07 7.98 -5.06
CA GLN A 49 0.42 7.43 -6.38
C GLN A 49 -0.49 7.93 -7.51
N LYS A 50 -1.38 8.88 -7.21
CA LYS A 50 -2.32 9.47 -8.16
C LYS A 50 -1.67 10.61 -8.93
N ILE A 51 -1.76 10.56 -10.26
CA ILE A 51 -1.34 11.62 -11.19
C ILE A 51 -2.52 11.87 -12.13
N GLY A 52 -3.15 13.04 -12.02
CA GLY A 52 -4.41 13.31 -12.74
C GLY A 52 -5.53 12.41 -12.23
N ASP A 53 -6.17 11.66 -13.12
CA ASP A 53 -7.28 10.74 -12.85
C ASP A 53 -6.84 9.27 -12.67
N LYS A 54 -5.52 9.00 -12.71
CA LYS A 54 -4.95 7.65 -12.72
C LYS A 54 -3.94 7.46 -11.60
N SER A 55 -3.87 6.23 -11.09
CA SER A 55 -2.83 5.81 -10.15
C SER A 55 -1.83 4.91 -10.85
N TYR A 56 -0.55 5.07 -10.54
CA TYR A 56 0.54 4.39 -11.24
C TYR A 56 1.41 3.54 -10.31
N CYS A 57 1.94 2.45 -10.85
CA CYS A 57 2.97 1.66 -10.20
C CYS A 57 4.28 2.46 -10.18
N PRO A 58 4.93 2.69 -9.03
CA PRO A 58 6.12 3.51 -8.96
C PRO A 58 7.30 2.88 -9.71
N TYR A 59 7.34 1.55 -9.78
CA TYR A 59 8.46 0.82 -10.38
C TYR A 59 8.35 0.68 -11.89
N CYS A 60 7.19 0.26 -12.40
CA CYS A 60 6.99 0.00 -13.83
C CYS A 60 6.20 1.08 -14.56
N GLU A 61 5.70 2.09 -13.85
CA GLU A 61 5.01 3.27 -14.41
C GLU A 61 3.72 2.91 -15.17
N MET A 62 3.22 1.68 -14.97
CA MET A 62 1.94 1.23 -15.52
C MET A 62 0.79 1.67 -14.63
N ILE A 63 -0.37 1.90 -15.26
CA ILE A 63 -1.61 2.24 -14.57
C ILE A 63 -2.03 1.06 -13.68
N LEU A 64 -2.28 1.36 -12.40
CA LEU A 64 -2.85 0.44 -11.41
C LEU A 64 -4.35 0.62 -11.26
N SER A 65 -4.83 1.87 -11.36
CA SER A 65 -6.25 2.20 -11.29
C SER A 65 -6.55 3.53 -11.98
N SER A 66 -7.80 3.74 -12.35
CA SER A 66 -8.32 4.97 -12.97
C SER A 66 -9.66 5.32 -12.31
N GLU A 67 -9.91 6.60 -12.02
CA GLU A 67 -11.20 7.05 -11.47
C GLU A 67 -12.33 6.92 -12.50
N ASN A 68 -11.98 7.06 -13.79
CA ASN A 68 -12.84 6.80 -14.92
C ASN A 68 -12.87 5.27 -15.18
N ASN A 69 -13.89 4.61 -14.64
CA ASN A 69 -14.10 3.15 -14.62
C ASN A 69 -14.40 2.53 -16.01
N ASP A 70 -14.35 3.30 -17.10
CA ASP A 70 -14.65 2.81 -18.45
C ASP A 70 -13.54 1.94 -19.04
N LEU A 71 -12.35 1.95 -18.44
CA LEU A 71 -11.23 1.08 -18.77
C LEU A 71 -10.85 0.24 -17.55
N LYS A 72 -11.64 -0.80 -17.28
CA LYS A 72 -11.37 -1.83 -16.27
C LYS A 72 -10.12 -2.64 -16.62
N GLU A 73 -8.95 -2.11 -16.32
CA GLU A 73 -7.81 -2.94 -15.93
C GLU A 73 -7.45 -2.58 -14.49
N ASP A 74 -8.30 -2.98 -13.54
CA ASP A 74 -7.88 -3.09 -12.14
C ASP A 74 -6.81 -4.18 -12.10
N LYS A 75 -5.55 -3.78 -12.27
CA LYS A 75 -4.46 -4.73 -12.23
C LYS A 75 -4.24 -5.14 -10.78
N GLU A 76 -4.00 -6.43 -10.58
CA GLU A 76 -3.67 -6.94 -9.26
C GLU A 76 -2.38 -6.24 -8.77
N CYS A 77 -2.50 -5.52 -7.66
CA CYS A 77 -1.38 -4.83 -7.03
C CYS A 77 -1.20 -5.33 -5.61
N HIS A 78 0.03 -5.29 -5.11
CA HIS A 78 0.35 -5.65 -3.73
C HIS A 78 1.16 -4.57 -3.05
N ILE A 79 1.13 -4.60 -1.71
CA ILE A 79 1.95 -3.73 -0.89
C ILE A 79 3.36 -4.32 -0.85
N GLU A 80 4.31 -3.62 -1.42
CA GLU A 80 5.74 -3.92 -1.38
C GLU A 80 6.42 -3.15 -0.25
N HIS A 81 7.42 -3.77 0.38
CA HIS A 81 8.28 -3.13 1.35
C HIS A 81 9.53 -2.58 0.66
N ILE A 82 9.78 -1.26 0.73
CA ILE A 82 10.99 -0.63 0.14
C ILE A 82 12.26 -1.28 0.72
N LYS A 83 12.29 -1.42 2.05
CA LYS A 83 13.29 -2.19 2.79
C LYS A 83 12.71 -3.54 3.20
N PRO A 84 13.35 -4.67 2.84
CA PRO A 84 12.77 -6.00 3.00
C PRO A 84 12.63 -6.38 4.48
N LYS A 85 11.49 -6.97 4.82
CA LYS A 85 11.14 -7.46 6.17
C LYS A 85 12.17 -8.43 6.77
N SER A 86 12.81 -9.24 5.92
CA SER A 86 13.80 -10.23 6.36
C SER A 86 15.08 -9.62 6.93
N LYS A 87 15.42 -8.39 6.53
CA LYS A 87 16.60 -7.65 7.02
C LYS A 87 16.24 -6.50 7.97
N PHE A 88 15.04 -5.92 7.80
CA PHE A 88 14.59 -4.73 8.52
C PHE A 88 13.27 -5.01 9.24
N SER A 89 13.29 -5.89 10.22
CA SER A 89 12.10 -6.32 10.97
C SER A 89 11.40 -5.15 11.67
N ASN A 90 12.16 -4.16 12.15
CA ASN A 90 11.64 -2.93 12.76
C ASN A 90 10.84 -2.03 11.80
N LEU A 91 10.98 -2.21 10.49
CA LEU A 91 10.29 -1.44 9.44
C LEU A 91 9.11 -2.21 8.82
N THR A 92 8.77 -3.38 9.36
CA THR A 92 7.68 -4.23 8.82
C THR A 92 6.34 -3.50 8.80
N PHE A 93 6.09 -2.68 9.81
CA PHE A 93 4.86 -1.89 9.99
C PHE A 93 5.10 -0.37 9.89
N ASP A 94 6.25 0.05 9.35
CA ASP A 94 6.50 1.45 9.05
C ASP A 94 5.81 1.82 7.73
N TYR A 95 4.80 2.69 7.80
CA TYR A 95 4.03 3.11 6.62
C TYR A 95 4.89 3.76 5.53
N ARG A 96 5.96 4.48 5.91
CA ARG A 96 6.87 5.11 4.95
C ARG A 96 7.67 4.07 4.16
N ASN A 97 7.70 2.83 4.62
CA ASN A 97 8.37 1.71 3.97
C ASN A 97 7.49 0.98 2.94
N PHE A 98 6.29 1.47 2.60
CA PHE A 98 5.35 0.76 1.73
C PHE A 98 5.20 1.42 0.35
N PHE A 99 4.92 0.64 -0.70
CA PHE A 99 4.34 1.12 -1.96
C PHE A 99 3.34 0.12 -2.51
N ASN A 100 2.34 0.56 -3.28
CA ASN A 100 1.62 -0.37 -4.15
C ASN A 100 2.41 -0.58 -5.43
N ILE A 101 2.76 -1.82 -5.70
CA ILE A 101 3.34 -2.20 -6.98
C ILE A 101 2.42 -3.19 -7.69
N LEU A 102 2.59 -3.24 -9.00
CA LEU A 102 1.90 -4.22 -9.84
C LEU A 102 2.41 -5.63 -9.53
N PHE A 103 1.48 -6.58 -9.36
CA PHE A 103 1.78 -8.00 -9.33
C PHE A 103 2.09 -8.46 -10.77
N ARG A 104 3.31 -8.96 -11.01
CA ARG A 104 3.76 -9.47 -12.30
C ARG A 104 3.71 -10.98 -12.32
#